data_AF-A0A2N0QNP6-F1
#
_entry.id   AF-A0A2N0QNP6-F1
#
_cell.length_a   1.000
_cell.length_b   1.000
_cell.length_c   1.000
_cell.angle_alpha   90.00
_cell.angle_beta   90.00
_cell.angle_gamma   90.00
#
_symmetry.space_group_name_H-M   'P 1'
#
loop_
_entity.id
_entity.type
_entity.pdbx_description
1 polymer ?
#
loop_
_entity_poly.entity_id
_entity_poly.type
_entity_poly.pdbx_seq_one_letter_code
_entity_poly.pdbx_strand_id
1 'polypeptide(L)'
;MTVKMVREHHHYILVPIMPYPLLKKRYEFPNHMPFQATGVMKSIKVGPKLLYPFLWLGTKCKLLFPEHGINISFTILNTPMIGPNGEEQIHWERIFFFEKKKRYFNALMSFDAERSVIKDYLGEPSILYSDLVFTVSPQGDLKIESSKQRLVIGKVEIPLPKLFQGIATVTEKYCDENGVFQIAVE
;
A
#
# COMPACT_ATOMS: atom_id res chain seq x y z
N MET A 1 1.15 15.97 9.25
CA MET A 1 -0.12 15.65 9.94
C MET A 1 0.01 14.26 10.55
N THR A 2 -0.53 14.00 11.74
CA THR A 2 -0.15 12.87 12.62
C THR A 2 -1.03 11.62 12.41
N VAL A 3 -0.43 10.44 12.20
CA VAL A 3 -1.12 9.13 12.33
C VAL A 3 -1.32 8.86 13.82
N LYS A 4 -2.53 8.46 14.25
CA LYS A 4 -2.78 8.10 15.65
C LYS A 4 -2.97 6.60 15.79
N MET A 5 -2.33 6.04 16.80
CA MET A 5 -2.65 4.71 17.31
C MET A 5 -4.00 4.80 18.03
N VAL A 6 -5.04 4.16 17.49
CA VAL A 6 -6.35 4.06 18.16
C VAL A 6 -6.41 2.74 18.90
N ARG A 7 -6.66 2.78 20.22
CA ARG A 7 -6.74 1.59 21.06
C ARG A 7 -8.16 1.03 21.05
N GLU A 8 -8.34 -0.20 20.55
CA GLU A 8 -9.56 -0.99 20.66
C GLU A 8 -9.22 -2.34 21.30
N HIS A 9 -9.84 -2.66 22.44
CA HIS A 9 -9.73 -3.96 23.13
C HIS A 9 -8.30 -4.55 23.23
N HIS A 10 -7.38 -3.82 23.88
CA HIS A 10 -5.96 -4.20 24.10
C HIS A 10 -5.04 -4.20 22.86
N HIS A 11 -5.55 -3.82 21.70
CA HIS A 11 -4.77 -3.67 20.46
C HIS A 11 -4.86 -2.22 19.98
N TYR A 12 -3.81 -1.73 19.34
CA TYR A 12 -3.76 -0.48 18.63
C TYR A 12 -4.12 -0.73 17.13
N ILE A 13 -4.50 0.32 16.42
CA ILE A 13 -4.77 0.27 14.98
C ILE A 13 -4.24 1.55 14.34
N LEU A 14 -3.67 1.42 13.15
CA LEU A 14 -3.11 2.51 12.38
C LEU A 14 -4.20 3.31 11.67
N VAL A 15 -4.65 4.37 12.33
CA VAL A 15 -5.69 5.23 11.79
C VAL A 15 -5.10 6.61 11.47
N PRO A 16 -5.00 7.00 10.20
CA PRO A 16 -4.71 8.38 9.86
C PRO A 16 -5.83 9.27 10.42
N ILE A 17 -5.48 10.40 11.05
CA ILE A 17 -6.48 11.36 11.52
C ILE A 17 -7.11 12.02 10.28
N MET A 18 -8.19 11.46 9.74
CA MET A 18 -8.85 11.99 8.55
C MET A 18 -10.16 12.71 8.90
N PRO A 19 -10.47 13.83 8.24
CA PRO A 19 -11.74 14.52 8.44
C PRO A 19 -12.92 13.77 7.80
N TYR A 20 -12.66 12.85 6.87
CA TYR A 20 -13.69 12.06 6.18
C TYR A 20 -13.95 10.71 6.84
N PRO A 21 -15.19 10.43 7.30
CA PRO A 21 -15.52 9.18 8.01
C PRO A 21 -15.30 7.91 7.19
N LEU A 22 -15.51 7.96 5.87
CA LEU A 22 -15.39 6.77 5.02
C LEU A 22 -13.94 6.42 4.71
N LEU A 23 -13.08 7.42 4.50
CA LEU A 23 -11.63 7.22 4.48
C LEU A 23 -11.15 6.68 5.82
N LYS A 24 -11.67 7.19 6.95
CA LYS A 24 -11.35 6.65 8.28
C LYS A 24 -11.69 5.16 8.39
N LYS A 25 -12.91 4.76 8.01
CA LYS A 25 -13.36 3.35 8.02
C LYS A 25 -12.52 2.40 7.17
N ARG A 26 -11.87 2.87 6.11
CA ARG A 26 -10.96 2.05 5.27
C ARG A 26 -9.70 1.61 6.02
N TYR A 27 -9.30 2.37 7.04
CA TYR A 27 -8.10 2.15 7.84
C TYR A 27 -8.41 1.83 9.31
N GLU A 28 -9.66 1.98 9.74
CA GLU A 28 -10.16 1.42 10.99
C GLU A 28 -10.46 -0.06 10.80
N PHE A 29 -9.81 -0.92 11.58
CA PHE A 29 -9.97 -2.38 11.51
C PHE A 29 -10.67 -2.91 12.77
N PRO A 30 -11.95 -2.56 12.99
CA PRO A 30 -12.62 -2.88 14.23
C PRO A 30 -12.67 -4.39 14.45
N ASN A 31 -12.35 -4.83 15.67
CA ASN A 31 -12.29 -6.25 16.04
C ASN A 31 -11.38 -7.10 15.14
N HIS A 32 -10.33 -6.51 14.54
CA HIS A 32 -9.41 -7.19 13.60
C HIS A 32 -10.10 -7.78 12.36
N MET A 33 -11.28 -7.27 12.00
CA MET A 33 -11.95 -7.72 10.78
C MET A 33 -11.21 -7.19 9.55
N PRO A 34 -11.02 -8.02 8.50
CA PRO A 34 -10.38 -7.58 7.28
C PRO A 34 -11.27 -6.58 6.53
N PHE A 35 -10.64 -5.60 5.90
CA PHE A 35 -11.29 -4.70 4.96
C PHE A 35 -11.18 -5.28 3.54
N GLN A 36 -12.29 -5.35 2.82
CA GLN A 36 -12.32 -5.83 1.44
C GLN A 36 -12.97 -4.80 0.52
N ALA A 37 -12.41 -4.61 -0.67
CA ALA A 37 -12.97 -3.76 -1.70
C ALA A 37 -12.72 -4.30 -3.11
N THR A 38 -13.54 -3.88 -4.05
CA THR A 38 -13.34 -4.08 -5.49
C THR A 38 -13.32 -2.75 -6.20
N GLY A 39 -12.70 -2.70 -7.38
CA GLY A 39 -12.65 -1.48 -8.16
C GLY A 39 -12.17 -1.70 -9.58
N VAL A 40 -12.08 -0.60 -10.33
CA VAL A 40 -11.57 -0.59 -11.71
C VAL A 40 -10.48 0.47 -11.80
N MET A 41 -9.28 0.05 -12.17
CA MET A 41 -8.18 0.95 -12.46
C MET A 41 -8.32 1.47 -13.89
N LYS A 42 -8.58 2.77 -14.04
CA LYS A 42 -8.80 3.42 -15.34
C LYS A 42 -7.65 3.19 -16.31
N SER A 43 -6.40 3.27 -15.82
CA SER A 43 -5.22 2.98 -16.62
C SER A 43 -4.08 2.49 -15.72
N ILE A 44 -3.39 1.44 -16.17
CA ILE A 44 -2.10 1.00 -15.65
C ILE A 44 -1.09 1.22 -16.76
N LYS A 45 -0.08 2.05 -16.50
CA LYS A 45 1.03 2.31 -17.43
C LYS A 45 2.26 1.59 -16.92
N VAL A 46 3.06 1.09 -17.85
CA VAL A 46 4.35 0.47 -17.54
C VAL A 46 5.46 1.47 -17.86
N GLY A 47 6.49 1.47 -17.01
CA GLY A 47 7.67 2.30 -17.21
C GLY A 47 8.49 1.92 -18.45
N PRO A 48 9.72 2.44 -18.58
CA PRO A 48 10.59 2.16 -19.71
C PRO A 48 10.72 0.66 -20.01
N LYS A 49 10.75 0.27 -21.30
CA LYS A 49 10.86 -1.14 -21.72
C LYS A 49 12.06 -1.88 -21.10
N LEU A 50 13.12 -1.15 -20.78
CA LEU A 50 14.32 -1.68 -20.11
C LEU A 50 14.01 -2.28 -18.72
N LEU A 51 12.93 -1.85 -18.07
CA LEU A 51 12.50 -2.37 -16.76
C LEU A 51 11.73 -3.70 -16.87
N TYR A 52 11.35 -4.14 -18.07
CA TYR A 52 10.61 -5.38 -18.29
C TYR A 52 11.13 -6.60 -17.51
N PRO A 53 12.45 -6.95 -17.54
CA PRO A 53 12.94 -8.13 -16.81
C PRO A 53 12.72 -8.01 -15.31
N PHE A 54 12.91 -6.81 -14.73
CA PHE A 54 12.69 -6.56 -13.31
C PHE A 54 11.20 -6.65 -12.96
N LEU A 55 10.33 -6.08 -13.79
CA LEU A 55 8.87 -6.19 -13.61
C LEU A 55 8.39 -7.64 -13.73
N TRP A 56 8.94 -8.40 -14.66
CA TRP A 56 8.61 -9.82 -14.83
C TRP A 56 9.10 -10.65 -13.64
N LEU A 57 10.32 -10.42 -13.14
CA LEU A 57 10.80 -11.03 -11.88
C LEU A 57 9.90 -10.66 -10.70
N GLY A 58 9.43 -9.43 -10.65
CA GLY A 58 8.48 -8.94 -9.64
C GLY A 58 7.20 -9.78 -9.55
N THR A 59 6.76 -10.41 -10.65
CA THR A 59 5.55 -11.24 -10.65
C THR A 59 5.71 -12.48 -9.78
N LYS A 60 6.93 -12.99 -9.63
CA LYS A 60 7.24 -14.19 -8.84
C LYS A 60 7.18 -13.94 -7.34
N CYS A 61 7.27 -12.68 -6.91
CA CYS A 61 7.20 -12.26 -5.52
C CYS A 61 6.00 -11.36 -5.24
N LYS A 62 4.94 -11.43 -6.07
CA LYS A 62 3.70 -10.64 -5.89
C LYS A 62 3.95 -9.13 -5.70
N LEU A 63 4.97 -8.59 -6.36
CA LEU A 63 5.41 -7.21 -6.15
C LEU A 63 5.10 -6.31 -7.34
N LEU A 64 5.68 -6.59 -8.50
CA LEU A 64 5.55 -5.77 -9.70
C LEU A 64 5.18 -6.66 -10.89
N PHE A 65 4.67 -6.05 -11.95
CA PHE A 65 4.25 -6.78 -13.12
C PHE A 65 4.36 -5.95 -14.41
N PRO A 66 4.67 -6.57 -15.56
CA PRO A 66 4.87 -5.86 -16.83
C PRO A 66 3.56 -5.59 -17.60
N GLU A 67 2.42 -6.06 -17.11
CA GLU A 67 1.13 -5.83 -17.73
C GLU A 67 0.68 -4.37 -17.58
N HIS A 68 0.13 -3.82 -18.65
CA HIS A 68 -0.47 -2.49 -18.74
C HIS A 68 -1.82 -2.59 -19.42
N GLY A 69 -2.65 -1.56 -19.29
CA GLY A 69 -3.95 -1.53 -19.94
C GLY A 69 -4.86 -0.44 -19.40
N ILE A 70 -6.13 -0.53 -19.78
CA ILE A 70 -7.19 0.36 -19.34
C ILE A 70 -8.34 -0.45 -18.76
N ASN A 71 -9.10 0.14 -17.85
CA ASN A 71 -10.25 -0.48 -17.20
C ASN A 71 -9.95 -1.87 -16.60
N ILE A 72 -8.87 -1.95 -15.82
CA ILE A 72 -8.41 -3.19 -15.20
C ILE A 72 -9.14 -3.37 -13.86
N SER A 73 -9.99 -4.38 -13.77
CA SER A 73 -10.64 -4.74 -12.50
C SER A 73 -9.59 -5.15 -11.47
N PHE A 74 -9.82 -4.79 -10.21
CA PHE A 74 -8.98 -5.20 -9.10
C PHE A 74 -9.77 -5.47 -7.82
N THR A 75 -9.16 -6.24 -6.92
CA THR A 75 -9.63 -6.46 -5.54
C THR A 75 -8.57 -6.00 -4.56
N ILE A 76 -9.01 -5.51 -3.41
CA ILE A 76 -8.18 -5.20 -2.25
C ILE A 76 -8.68 -6.04 -1.07
N LEU A 77 -7.76 -6.64 -0.34
CA LEU A 77 -8.00 -7.27 0.94
C LEU A 77 -6.91 -6.82 1.93
N ASN A 78 -7.31 -6.09 2.96
CA ASN A 78 -6.42 -5.64 4.01
C ASN A 78 -6.74 -6.42 5.28
N THR A 79 -5.82 -7.27 5.72
CA THR A 79 -6.01 -8.18 6.85
C THR A 79 -5.14 -7.74 8.02
N PRO A 80 -5.74 -7.34 9.16
CA PRO A 80 -5.00 -7.09 10.40
C PRO A 80 -4.34 -8.37 10.89
N MET A 81 -3.10 -8.26 11.36
CA MET A 81 -2.39 -9.38 11.97
C MET A 81 -1.37 -8.87 12.98
N ILE A 82 -0.89 -9.79 13.83
CA ILE A 82 0.17 -9.51 14.79
C ILE A 82 1.46 -10.14 14.27
N GLY A 83 2.50 -9.30 14.17
CA GLY A 83 3.84 -9.68 13.75
C GLY A 83 4.57 -10.50 14.82
N PRO A 84 5.73 -11.07 14.46
CA PRO A 84 6.48 -11.96 15.35
C PRO A 84 7.02 -11.27 16.62
N ASN A 85 7.15 -9.93 16.62
CA ASN A 85 7.59 -9.18 17.79
C ASN A 85 6.43 -8.53 18.55
N GLY A 86 5.18 -8.93 18.26
CA GLY A 86 3.97 -8.38 18.86
C GLY A 86 3.53 -7.04 18.26
N GLU A 87 4.19 -6.57 17.20
CA GLU A 87 3.79 -5.37 16.49
C GLU A 87 2.55 -5.62 15.64
N GLU A 88 1.64 -4.64 15.58
CA GLU A 88 0.54 -4.72 14.63
C GLU A 88 1.02 -4.51 13.22
N GLN A 89 0.49 -5.34 12.35
CA GLN A 89 0.74 -5.30 10.93
C GLN A 89 -0.59 -5.39 10.18
N ILE A 90 -0.61 -4.83 8.98
CA ILE A 90 -1.71 -5.04 8.05
C ILE A 90 -1.09 -5.72 6.83
N HIS A 91 -1.60 -6.88 6.49
CA HIS A 91 -1.30 -7.54 5.23
C HIS A 91 -2.21 -6.99 4.16
N TRP A 92 -1.63 -6.29 3.19
CA TRP A 92 -2.31 -5.70 2.05
C TRP A 92 -2.16 -6.62 0.86
N GLU A 93 -3.27 -7.15 0.38
CA GLU A 93 -3.35 -7.88 -0.87
C GLU A 93 -4.07 -7.04 -1.91
N ARG A 94 -3.46 -6.93 -3.10
CA ARG A 94 -4.08 -6.28 -4.26
C ARG A 94 -3.95 -7.21 -5.45
N ILE A 95 -5.07 -7.58 -6.03
CA ILE A 95 -5.11 -8.46 -7.21
C ILE A 95 -5.66 -7.67 -8.38
N PHE A 96 -4.92 -7.63 -9.48
CA PHE A 96 -5.32 -7.05 -10.75
C PHE A 96 -5.67 -8.16 -11.74
N PHE A 97 -6.83 -8.03 -12.37
CA PHE A 97 -7.37 -9.01 -13.30
C PHE A 97 -7.20 -8.52 -14.74
N PHE A 98 -6.17 -9.04 -15.40
CA PHE A 98 -5.99 -8.92 -16.85
C PHE A 98 -6.67 -10.11 -17.52
N GLU A 99 -7.05 -9.98 -18.80
CA GLU A 99 -7.87 -10.96 -19.53
C GLU A 99 -7.55 -12.44 -19.23
N LYS A 100 -6.26 -12.82 -19.30
CA LYS A 100 -5.80 -14.21 -19.05
C LYS A 100 -4.86 -14.34 -17.85
N LYS A 101 -4.67 -13.28 -17.07
CA LYS A 101 -3.61 -13.21 -16.05
C LYS A 101 -4.10 -12.51 -14.79
N LYS A 102 -3.72 -13.06 -13.63
CA LYS A 102 -3.81 -12.36 -12.35
C LYS A 102 -2.44 -11.82 -11.98
N ARG A 103 -2.40 -10.59 -11.50
CA ARG A 103 -1.20 -9.95 -10.97
C ARG A 103 -1.44 -9.45 -9.56
N TYR A 104 -0.38 -9.50 -8.76
CA TYR A 104 -0.43 -9.21 -7.34
C TYR A 104 0.51 -8.05 -7.03
N PHE A 105 0.10 -7.20 -6.10
CA PHE A 105 0.90 -6.15 -5.51
C PHE A 105 0.65 -6.20 -4.00
N ASN A 106 1.34 -7.09 -3.33
CA ASN A 106 1.14 -7.37 -1.92
C ASN A 106 2.16 -6.63 -1.06
N ALA A 107 1.77 -6.32 0.16
CA ALA A 107 2.57 -5.60 1.11
C ALA A 107 2.25 -6.00 2.55
N LEU A 108 3.21 -5.84 3.44
CA LEU A 108 3.05 -5.97 4.87
C LEU A 108 3.45 -4.66 5.54
N MET A 109 2.45 -3.98 6.11
CA MET A 109 2.58 -2.61 6.59
C MET A 109 2.52 -2.57 8.12
N SER A 110 3.40 -1.81 8.76
CA SER A 110 3.37 -1.56 10.20
C SER A 110 3.85 -0.15 10.52
N PHE A 111 3.36 0.44 11.60
CA PHE A 111 3.80 1.78 11.96
C PHE A 111 5.06 1.75 12.80
N ASP A 112 5.89 2.73 12.55
CA ASP A 112 7.04 3.04 13.35
C ASP A 112 6.78 4.35 14.09
N ALA A 113 6.45 4.26 15.37
CA ALA A 113 6.12 5.42 16.19
C ALA A 113 7.32 6.35 16.42
N GLU A 114 8.53 5.78 16.51
CA GLU A 114 9.75 6.56 16.74
C GLU A 114 10.07 7.44 15.52
N ARG A 115 9.95 6.88 14.31
CA ARG A 115 10.22 7.59 13.05
C ARG A 115 8.99 8.28 12.46
N SER A 116 7.80 8.02 13.01
CA SER A 116 6.51 8.51 12.50
C SER A 116 6.28 8.19 11.01
N VAL A 117 6.63 6.96 10.61
CA VAL A 117 6.44 6.45 9.23
C VAL A 117 5.72 5.11 9.24
N ILE A 118 5.12 4.74 8.12
CA ILE A 118 4.66 3.38 7.90
C ILE A 118 5.78 2.61 7.21
N LYS A 119 6.24 1.53 7.86
CA LYS A 119 7.12 0.52 7.28
C LYS A 119 6.30 -0.28 6.27
N ASP A 120 6.71 -0.30 5.01
CA ASP A 120 6.03 -1.01 3.93
C ASP A 120 6.96 -2.07 3.33
N TYR A 121 6.73 -3.34 3.69
CA TYR A 121 7.46 -4.47 3.16
C TYR A 121 6.71 -5.05 1.96
N LEU A 122 7.27 -4.85 0.79
CA LEU A 122 6.63 -5.08 -0.50
C LEU A 122 7.02 -6.45 -1.08
N GLY A 123 5.99 -7.21 -1.48
CA GLY A 123 6.10 -8.55 -2.05
C GLY A 123 6.00 -9.68 -1.03
N GLU A 124 5.89 -10.90 -1.57
CA GLU A 124 5.84 -12.18 -0.86
C GLU A 124 6.75 -13.22 -1.55
N PRO A 125 7.92 -13.56 -0.98
CA PRO A 125 8.53 -12.92 0.19
C PRO A 125 8.84 -11.45 -0.09
N SER A 126 8.93 -10.63 0.97
CA SER A 126 9.22 -9.21 0.82
C SER A 126 10.67 -9.01 0.39
N ILE A 127 10.84 -8.43 -0.79
CA ILE A 127 12.16 -8.16 -1.38
C ILE A 127 12.48 -6.67 -1.44
N LEU A 128 11.50 -5.82 -1.17
CA LEU A 128 11.64 -4.37 -1.18
C LEU A 128 10.99 -3.80 0.08
N TYR A 129 11.62 -2.81 0.66
CA TYR A 129 11.10 -2.02 1.77
C TYR A 129 10.95 -0.57 1.34
N SER A 130 9.92 0.11 1.81
CA SER A 130 9.78 1.56 1.71
C SER A 130 9.29 2.16 3.03
N ASP A 131 9.86 3.30 3.42
CA ASP A 131 9.19 4.21 4.36
C ASP A 131 8.04 4.90 3.61
N LEU A 132 6.83 4.93 4.19
CA LEU A 132 5.71 5.71 3.68
C LEU A 132 5.32 6.81 4.67
N VAL A 133 5.08 8.01 4.13
CA VAL A 133 4.59 9.17 4.89
C VAL A 133 3.14 9.43 4.51
N PHE A 134 2.26 9.44 5.50
CA PHE A 134 0.83 9.66 5.32
C PHE A 134 0.50 11.10 5.72
N THR A 135 -0.04 11.87 4.79
CA THR A 135 -0.45 13.26 5.01
C THR A 135 -1.86 13.43 4.49
N VAL A 136 -2.75 14.02 5.27
CA VAL A 136 -4.07 14.41 4.74
C VAL A 136 -4.02 15.87 4.35
N SER A 137 -4.53 16.18 3.17
CA SER A 137 -4.65 17.53 2.66
C SER A 137 -5.71 18.32 3.45
N PRO A 138 -5.69 19.67 3.37
CA PRO A 138 -6.77 20.50 3.93
C PRO A 138 -8.15 20.16 3.37
N GLN A 139 -8.21 19.62 2.15
CA GLN A 139 -9.43 19.18 1.47
C GLN A 139 -9.88 17.79 1.94
N GLY A 140 -9.11 17.12 2.79
CA GLY A 140 -9.40 15.82 3.36
C GLY A 140 -8.99 14.60 2.52
N ASP A 141 -8.32 14.82 1.39
CA ASP A 141 -7.68 13.77 0.59
C ASP A 141 -6.47 13.20 1.34
N LEU A 142 -6.31 11.87 1.33
CA LEU A 142 -5.14 11.20 1.89
C LEU A 142 -4.03 11.11 0.83
N LYS A 143 -2.88 11.70 1.13
CA LYS A 143 -1.63 11.57 0.36
C LYS A 143 -0.70 10.58 1.06
N ILE A 144 -0.15 9.64 0.31
CA ILE A 144 0.83 8.66 0.77
C ILE A 144 2.07 8.81 -0.11
N GLU A 145 3.19 9.13 0.49
CA GLU A 145 4.45 9.36 -0.21
C GLU A 145 5.46 8.27 0.17
N SER A 146 5.94 7.53 -0.82
CA SER A 146 7.05 6.61 -0.60
C SER A 146 8.36 7.39 -0.52
N SER A 147 9.28 6.91 0.32
CA SER A 147 10.55 7.59 0.54
C SER A 147 11.70 6.58 0.60
N LYS A 148 12.49 6.54 1.67
CA LYS A 148 13.70 5.71 1.75
C LYS A 148 13.37 4.26 1.42
N GLN A 149 13.97 3.73 0.36
CA GLN A 149 13.79 2.34 -0.06
C GLN A 149 15.02 1.50 0.24
N ARG A 150 14.79 0.22 0.56
CA ARG A 150 15.85 -0.77 0.79
C ARG A 150 15.51 -2.06 0.08
N LEU A 151 16.52 -2.73 -0.45
CA LEU A 151 16.41 -4.11 -0.90
C LEU A 151 16.45 -5.02 0.32
N VAL A 152 15.53 -5.98 0.38
CA VAL A 152 15.42 -6.95 1.48
C VAL A 152 15.91 -8.30 0.97
N ILE A 153 16.97 -8.84 1.57
CA ILE A 153 17.53 -10.15 1.26
C ILE A 153 17.61 -10.96 2.55
N GLY A 154 16.59 -11.76 2.81
CA GLY A 154 16.47 -12.50 4.06
C GLY A 154 16.36 -11.54 5.25
N LYS A 155 17.38 -11.51 6.12
CA LYS A 155 17.44 -10.63 7.30
C LYS A 155 18.23 -9.34 7.07
N VAL A 156 18.78 -9.16 5.86
CA VAL A 156 19.64 -8.02 5.53
C VAL A 156 18.85 -7.00 4.72
N GLU A 157 18.90 -5.73 5.14
CA GLU A 157 18.35 -4.58 4.40
C GLU A 157 19.48 -3.73 3.84
N ILE A 158 19.47 -3.51 2.52
CA ILE A 158 20.48 -2.73 1.81
C ILE A 158 19.81 -1.47 1.24
N PRO A 159 20.19 -0.25 1.68
CA PRO A 159 19.64 0.98 1.13
C PRO A 159 19.80 1.07 -0.39
N LEU A 160 18.72 1.37 -1.10
CA LEU A 160 18.78 1.60 -2.53
C LEU A 160 19.37 2.98 -2.82
N PRO A 161 20.36 3.10 -3.72
CA PRO A 161 20.82 4.40 -4.22
C PRO A 161 19.65 5.19 -4.81
N LYS A 162 19.67 6.53 -4.69
CA LYS A 162 18.58 7.41 -5.15
C LYS A 162 18.14 7.15 -6.60
N LEU A 163 19.08 6.80 -7.48
CA LEU A 163 18.80 6.50 -8.89
C LEU A 163 17.90 5.27 -9.09
N PHE A 164 17.88 4.35 -8.12
CA PHE A 164 17.09 3.12 -8.15
C PHE A 164 15.84 3.19 -7.25
N GLN A 165 15.56 4.34 -6.65
CA GLN A 165 14.36 4.51 -5.84
C GLN A 165 13.15 4.79 -6.74
N GLY A 166 12.13 3.94 -6.64
CA GLY A 166 10.81 4.15 -7.24
C GLY A 166 9.95 4.97 -6.29
N ILE A 167 10.20 6.28 -6.23
CA ILE A 167 9.37 7.20 -5.44
C ILE A 167 7.99 7.30 -6.10
N ALA A 168 6.96 7.10 -5.31
CA ALA A 168 5.57 7.08 -5.73
C ALA A 168 4.75 7.91 -4.77
N THR A 169 3.82 8.66 -5.34
CA THR A 169 2.80 9.41 -4.60
C THR A 169 1.45 8.78 -4.88
N VAL A 170 0.76 8.35 -3.83
CA VAL A 170 -0.63 7.90 -3.92
C VAL A 170 -1.52 8.98 -3.32
N THR A 171 -2.56 9.36 -4.05
CA THR A 171 -3.62 10.22 -3.52
C THR A 171 -4.92 9.42 -3.49
N GLU A 172 -5.52 9.28 -2.32
CA GLU A 172 -6.83 8.67 -2.10
C GLU A 172 -7.83 9.75 -1.67
N LYS A 173 -8.99 9.79 -2.33
CA LYS A 173 -10.10 10.64 -1.92
C LYS A 173 -11.43 9.90 -1.99
N TYR A 174 -12.36 10.27 -1.13
CA TYR A 174 -13.73 9.80 -1.23
C TYR A 174 -14.56 10.81 -2.03
N CYS A 175 -15.26 10.34 -3.06
CA CYS A 175 -16.14 11.16 -3.89
C CYS A 175 -17.59 10.90 -3.50
N ASP A 176 -18.18 11.82 -2.74
CA ASP A 176 -19.55 11.72 -2.23
C ASP A 176 -20.59 11.59 -3.36
N GLU A 177 -20.42 12.35 -4.46
CA GLU A 177 -21.33 12.34 -5.62
C GLU A 177 -21.52 10.94 -6.23
N ASN A 178 -20.46 10.14 -6.24
CA ASN A 178 -20.44 8.83 -6.89
C ASN A 178 -20.40 7.68 -5.88
N GLY A 179 -20.25 7.98 -4.59
CA GLY A 179 -20.13 6.99 -3.52
C GLY A 179 -18.86 6.11 -3.58
N VAL A 180 -17.80 6.57 -4.25
CA VAL A 180 -16.58 5.77 -4.54
C VAL A 180 -15.30 6.40 -4.03
N PHE A 181 -14.31 5.57 -3.73
CA PHE A 181 -12.93 6.01 -3.54
C PHE A 181 -12.25 6.20 -4.91
N GLN A 182 -11.59 7.34 -5.08
CA GLN A 182 -10.73 7.61 -6.22
C GLN A 182 -9.27 7.55 -5.75
N ILE A 183 -8.48 6.74 -6.45
CA ILE A 183 -7.07 6.52 -6.15
C ILE A 183 -6.25 6.92 -7.38
N ALA A 184 -5.29 7.82 -7.18
CA ALA A 184 -4.31 8.21 -8.19
C ALA A 184 -2.91 7.81 -7.71
N VAL A 185 -2.09 7.33 -8.64
CA VAL A 185 -0.69 6.96 -8.39
C VAL A 185 0.17 7.70 -9.39
N GLU A 186 1.18 8.41 -8.90
CA GLU A 186 2.16 9.19 -9.67
C GLU A 186 3.59 8.75 -9.34
#